data_AF-A0A1R3J7S2-F1
#
_entry.id   AF-A0A1R3J7S2-F1
#
_cell.length_a   1.000
_cell.length_b   1.000
_cell.length_c   1.000
_cell.angle_alpha   90.00
_cell.angle_beta   90.00
_cell.angle_gamma   90.00
#
_symmetry.space_group_name_H-M   'P 1'
#
loop_
_entity.id
_entity.type
_entity.pdbx_description
1 polymer ?
#
loop_
_entity_poly.entity_id
_entity_poly.type
_entity_poly.pdbx_seq_one_letter_code
_entity_poly.pdbx_strand_id
1 'polypeptide(L)'
;MKSSDILTDLPVKFPIIGSCNGLIASETNNGDGFVIFNPTTKEIRKVPPPEHIPPGHDNPNLVNNGFGYDPVSDDYKLVIMFPPFGVLEENGVVVSLTKIYSLKAGCWGTSSFHETPYFPTFFRTSNDLYWITCSSEDARLVAFDLTCERYRDVRCCSAINAGSTLL
;
A
#
# COMPACT_ATOMS: atom_id res chain seq x y z
N MET A 1 26.86 -25.13 7.82
CA MET A 1 26.30 -24.51 6.59
C MET A 1 25.91 -23.10 6.96
N LYS A 2 26.56 -22.08 6.39
CA LYS A 2 26.26 -20.67 6.68
C LYS A 2 25.18 -20.19 5.71
N SER A 3 24.09 -19.63 6.24
CA SER A 3 23.12 -18.87 5.45
C SER A 3 23.85 -17.67 4.86
N SER A 4 24.13 -17.71 3.57
CA SER A 4 24.55 -16.53 2.82
C SER A 4 23.28 -15.75 2.50
N ASP A 5 22.98 -14.77 3.34
CA ASP A 5 21.79 -13.94 3.20
C ASP A 5 21.89 -13.13 1.91
N ILE A 6 21.23 -13.61 0.85
CA ILE A 6 21.05 -12.93 -0.45
C ILE A 6 20.53 -11.49 -0.28
N LEU A 7 19.94 -11.20 0.88
CA LEU A 7 19.37 -9.92 1.26
C LEU A 7 20.41 -8.84 1.62
N THR A 8 21.64 -9.18 2.03
CA THR A 8 22.64 -8.16 2.40
C THR A 8 23.30 -7.47 1.20
N ASP A 9 23.30 -8.13 0.04
CA ASP A 9 23.82 -7.57 -1.22
C ASP A 9 22.74 -6.82 -2.02
N LEU A 10 21.47 -6.93 -1.61
CA LEU A 10 20.39 -6.13 -2.14
C LEU A 10 20.33 -4.81 -1.35
N PRO A 11 20.12 -3.65 -2.00
CA PRO A 11 20.02 -2.36 -1.33
C PRO A 11 18.65 -2.19 -0.61
N VAL A 12 18.25 -3.20 0.17
CA VAL A 12 16.92 -3.33 0.78
C VAL A 12 17.06 -3.57 2.28
N LYS A 13 16.49 -2.68 3.09
CA LYS A 13 16.27 -2.89 4.52
C LYS A 13 14.79 -2.62 4.80
N PHE A 14 14.27 -3.37 5.76
CA PHE A 14 12.90 -3.24 6.27
C PHE A 14 12.46 -1.77 6.43
N PRO A 15 11.20 -1.48 6.10
CA PRO A 15 10.12 -2.45 5.88
C PRO A 15 9.91 -2.89 4.42
N ILE A 16 9.69 -4.19 4.23
CA ILE A 16 9.09 -4.73 2.99
C ILE A 16 7.68 -4.15 2.90
N ILE A 17 7.35 -3.53 1.77
CA ILE A 17 6.01 -2.96 1.49
C ILE A 17 5.01 -4.10 1.26
N GLY A 18 5.42 -5.10 0.48
CA GLY A 18 4.59 -6.26 0.19
C GLY A 18 5.25 -7.22 -0.77
N SER A 19 4.65 -8.40 -0.90
CA SER A 19 5.04 -9.41 -1.87
C SER A 19 3.83 -9.88 -2.67
N CYS A 20 4.03 -10.17 -3.96
CA CYS A 20 3.00 -10.65 -4.86
C CYS A 20 3.63 -11.53 -5.96
N ASN A 21 3.13 -12.76 -6.13
CA ASN A 21 3.56 -13.70 -7.17
C ASN A 21 5.09 -13.85 -7.30
N GLY A 22 5.80 -13.88 -6.17
CA GLY A 22 7.26 -14.01 -6.13
C GLY A 22 8.04 -12.69 -6.29
N LEU A 23 7.38 -11.58 -6.63
CA LEU A 23 7.97 -10.24 -6.57
C LEU A 23 7.85 -9.65 -5.16
N ILE A 24 8.85 -8.86 -4.77
CA ILE A 24 8.90 -8.13 -3.50
C ILE A 24 9.08 -6.66 -3.81
N ALA A 25 8.23 -5.81 -3.23
CA ALA A 25 8.40 -4.36 -3.21
C ALA A 25 8.94 -3.92 -1.84
N SER A 26 9.91 -3.02 -1.84
CA SER A 26 10.53 -2.51 -0.62
C SER A 26 11.07 -1.10 -0.82
N GLU A 27 11.24 -0.37 0.29
CA GLU A 27 11.99 0.88 0.33
C GLU A 27 13.50 0.63 0.13
N THR A 28 14.21 1.63 -0.43
CA THR A 28 15.67 1.63 -0.56
C THR A 28 16.35 1.82 0.79
N ASN A 29 17.59 1.33 0.93
CA ASN A 29 18.37 1.44 2.18
C ASN A 29 18.54 2.86 2.74
N ASN A 30 18.54 3.87 1.87
CA ASN A 30 18.65 5.28 2.23
C ASN A 30 17.28 5.97 2.38
N GLY A 31 16.17 5.23 2.23
CA GLY A 31 14.80 5.73 2.41
C GLY A 31 14.36 6.75 1.36
N ASP A 32 15.06 6.85 0.24
CA ASP A 32 14.82 7.86 -0.80
C ASP A 32 13.98 7.35 -1.98
N GLY A 33 13.60 6.07 -1.98
CA GLY A 33 12.87 5.48 -3.09
C GLY A 33 12.44 4.05 -2.83
N PHE A 34 12.00 3.41 -3.92
CA PHE A 34 11.44 2.06 -3.89
C PHE A 34 12.11 1.16 -4.90
N VAL A 35 12.16 -0.13 -4.58
CA VAL A 35 12.62 -1.18 -5.48
C VAL A 35 11.62 -2.32 -5.51
N ILE A 36 11.47 -2.90 -6.70
CA ILE A 36 10.72 -4.13 -6.93
C ILE A 36 11.72 -5.16 -7.44
N PHE A 37 11.82 -6.29 -6.77
CA PHE A 37 12.79 -7.32 -7.12
C PHE A 37 12.21 -8.73 -7.06
N ASN A 38 12.81 -9.61 -7.86
CA ASN A 38 12.54 -11.04 -7.82
C ASN A 38 13.75 -11.74 -7.16
N PRO A 39 13.61 -12.31 -5.95
CA PRO A 39 14.73 -12.94 -5.26
C PRO A 39 15.23 -14.22 -5.97
N THR A 40 14.39 -14.86 -6.79
CA THR A 40 14.75 -16.07 -7.55
C THR A 40 15.57 -15.72 -8.79
N THR A 41 15.19 -14.70 -9.56
CA THR A 41 15.92 -14.29 -10.77
C THR A 41 17.02 -13.27 -10.48
N LYS A 42 17.02 -12.65 -9.29
CA LYS A 42 17.89 -11.54 -8.87
C LYS A 42 17.72 -10.28 -9.72
N GLU A 43 16.64 -10.19 -10.48
CA GLU A 43 16.28 -8.97 -11.20
C GLU A 43 15.76 -7.93 -10.23
N ILE A 44 16.26 -6.71 -10.37
CA ILE A 44 15.91 -5.56 -9.53
C ILE A 44 15.48 -4.44 -10.46
N ARG A 45 14.34 -3.85 -10.17
CA ARG A 45 13.86 -2.64 -10.82
C ARG A 45 13.73 -1.53 -9.78
N LYS A 46 14.42 -0.43 -10.03
CA LYS A 46 14.23 0.81 -9.26
C LYS A 46 12.98 1.52 -9.76
N VAL A 47 12.16 1.96 -8.82
CA VAL A 47 10.98 2.78 -9.10
C VAL A 47 11.44 4.25 -9.13
N PRO A 48 11.10 5.04 -10.17
CA PRO A 48 11.39 6.46 -10.18
C PRO A 48 10.63 7.18 -9.05
N PRO A 49 11.11 8.34 -8.57
CA PRO A 49 10.36 9.15 -7.61
C PRO A 49 8.97 9.53 -8.13
N PRO A 50 7.93 9.57 -7.28
CA PRO A 50 6.61 10.06 -7.69
C PRO A 50 6.67 11.54 -8.07
N GLU A 51 6.13 11.88 -9.23
CA GLU A 51 6.12 13.26 -9.74
C GLU A 51 4.84 14.01 -9.32
N HIS A 52 4.88 15.34 -9.35
CA HIS A 52 3.70 16.20 -9.16
C HIS A 52 2.98 15.99 -7.81
N ILE A 53 3.75 15.85 -6.72
CA ILE A 53 3.20 15.87 -5.36
C ILE A 53 2.93 17.34 -5.00
N PRO A 54 1.69 17.72 -4.67
CA PRO A 54 1.35 19.09 -4.30
C PRO A 54 1.94 19.44 -2.92
N PRO A 55 2.24 20.73 -2.68
CA PRO A 55 2.65 21.19 -1.35
C PRO A 55 1.64 20.76 -0.29
N GLY A 56 2.12 20.27 0.85
CA GLY A 56 1.27 19.79 1.95
C GLY A 56 0.95 18.30 1.88
N HIS A 57 1.34 17.59 0.81
CA HIS A 57 1.28 16.12 0.72
C HIS A 57 2.68 15.49 0.58
N ASP A 58 3.74 16.27 0.79
CA ASP A 58 5.12 15.93 0.49
C ASP A 58 5.93 15.47 1.70
N ASN A 59 5.28 15.17 2.84
CA ASN A 59 5.96 14.68 4.03
C ASN A 59 6.35 13.19 3.87
N PRO A 60 7.64 12.86 3.78
CA PRO A 60 8.09 11.48 3.56
C PRO A 60 7.86 10.57 4.78
N ASN A 61 7.65 11.13 5.97
CA ASN A 61 7.44 10.35 7.20
C ASN A 61 6.00 9.87 7.39
N LEU A 62 5.07 10.30 6.54
CA LEU A 62 3.64 10.01 6.66
C LEU A 62 3.11 9.19 5.49
N VAL A 63 3.95 8.40 4.84
CA VAL A 63 3.55 7.69 3.62
C VAL A 63 3.06 6.29 3.95
N ASN A 64 1.89 5.94 3.41
CA ASN A 64 1.41 4.55 3.44
C ASN A 64 1.57 3.95 2.05
N ASN A 65 2.01 2.70 1.99
CA ASN A 65 2.30 2.05 0.73
C ASN A 65 1.76 0.62 0.72
N GLY A 66 1.59 0.09 -0.49
CA GLY A 66 1.12 -1.27 -0.72
C GLY A 66 1.46 -1.75 -2.12
N PHE A 67 1.67 -3.06 -2.27
CA PHE A 67 2.05 -3.67 -3.54
C PHE A 67 1.19 -4.88 -3.85
N GLY A 68 0.73 -4.99 -5.09
CA GLY A 68 -0.12 -6.10 -5.52
C GLY A 68 -0.21 -6.25 -7.04
N TYR A 69 -1.03 -7.20 -7.47
CA TYR A 69 -1.26 -7.54 -8.86
C TYR A 69 -2.70 -7.25 -9.25
N ASP A 70 -2.88 -6.51 -10.33
CA ASP A 70 -4.16 -6.28 -11.00
C ASP A 70 -4.33 -7.31 -12.11
N PRO A 71 -5.24 -8.30 -11.95
CA PRO A 71 -5.44 -9.35 -12.94
C PRO A 71 -6.15 -8.87 -14.21
N VAL A 72 -6.82 -7.71 -14.19
CA VAL A 72 -7.56 -7.19 -15.36
C VAL A 72 -6.61 -6.49 -16.32
N SER A 73 -5.70 -5.66 -15.81
CA SER A 73 -4.66 -5.02 -16.64
C SER A 73 -3.41 -5.90 -16.85
N ASP A 74 -3.34 -7.03 -16.15
CA ASP A 74 -2.17 -7.91 -16.08
C ASP A 74 -0.92 -7.11 -15.74
N ASP A 75 -0.95 -6.47 -14.57
CA ASP A 75 0.09 -5.54 -14.12
C ASP A 75 0.31 -5.62 -12.60
N TYR A 76 1.55 -5.39 -12.19
CA TYR A 76 1.89 -5.19 -10.79
C TYR A 76 1.88 -3.70 -10.48
N LYS A 77 1.23 -3.33 -9.39
CA LYS A 77 1.05 -1.93 -9.02
C LYS A 77 1.64 -1.68 -7.63
N LEU A 78 2.44 -0.62 -7.52
CA LEU A 78 2.86 -0.04 -6.24
C LEU A 78 1.99 1.18 -5.97
N VAL A 79 1.25 1.15 -4.88
CA VAL A 79 0.37 2.22 -4.43
C VAL A 79 1.05 2.98 -3.31
N ILE A 80 1.04 4.30 -3.41
CA ILE A 80 1.55 5.21 -2.40
C ILE A 80 0.45 6.22 -2.06
N MET A 81 0.19 6.36 -0.77
CA MET A 81 -0.76 7.31 -0.20
C MET A 81 -0.01 8.38 0.60
N PHE A 82 -0.28 9.63 0.24
CA PHE A 82 0.26 10.83 0.83
C PHE A 82 -0.85 11.57 1.59
N PRO A 83 -0.96 11.40 2.91
CA PRO A 83 -1.91 12.17 3.71
C PRO A 83 -1.49 13.65 3.76
N PRO A 84 -2.45 14.56 3.99
CA PRO A 84 -2.15 15.97 4.14
C PRO A 84 -1.37 16.23 5.44
N PHE A 85 -0.38 17.12 5.39
CA PHE A 85 0.40 17.55 6.54
C PHE A 85 -0.31 18.70 7.28
N GLY A 86 -0.45 18.56 8.60
CA GLY A 86 -0.96 19.64 9.46
C GLY A 86 -2.47 19.93 9.35
N VAL A 87 -3.21 19.12 8.59
CA VAL A 87 -4.67 19.19 8.50
C VAL A 87 -5.26 17.98 9.23
N LEU A 88 -5.80 18.22 10.42
CA LEU A 88 -6.70 17.29 11.09
C LEU A 88 -8.10 17.88 10.96
N GLU A 89 -8.95 17.26 10.14
CA GLU A 89 -10.35 17.64 10.16
C GLU A 89 -11.02 17.16 11.44
N GLU A 90 -11.97 17.95 11.96
CA GLU A 90 -12.70 17.63 13.19
C GLU A 90 -13.46 16.30 13.11
N ASN A 91 -13.77 15.84 11.90
CA ASN A 91 -14.49 14.58 11.62
C ASN A 91 -13.56 13.35 11.52
N GLY A 92 -12.24 13.51 11.64
CA GLY A 92 -11.27 12.41 11.53
C GLY A 92 -11.06 11.85 10.12
N VAL A 93 -11.55 12.53 9.08
CA VAL A 93 -11.37 12.19 7.67
C VAL A 93 -10.32 13.10 7.07
N VAL A 94 -9.39 12.54 6.28
CA VAL A 94 -8.41 13.34 5.54
C VAL A 94 -8.49 13.02 4.04
N VAL A 95 -8.32 14.04 3.20
CA VAL A 95 -8.22 13.84 1.76
C VAL A 95 -6.76 13.49 1.44
N SER A 96 -6.47 12.23 1.18
CA SER A 96 -5.12 11.76 0.84
C SER A 96 -4.90 11.74 -0.68
N LEU A 97 -3.71 12.15 -1.11
CA LEU A 97 -3.27 11.93 -2.48
C LEU A 97 -2.81 10.48 -2.64
N THR A 98 -3.32 9.78 -3.65
CA THR A 98 -2.87 8.45 -4.04
C THR A 98 -2.14 8.52 -5.38
N LYS A 99 -0.97 7.85 -5.43
CA LYS A 99 -0.15 7.64 -6.62
C LYS A 99 0.02 6.15 -6.84
N ILE A 100 -0.06 5.73 -8.10
CA ILE A 100 0.03 4.32 -8.48
C ILE A 100 1.11 4.20 -9.54
N TYR A 101 2.10 3.36 -9.28
CA TYR A 101 3.12 3.01 -10.25
C TYR A 101 2.75 1.72 -10.95
N SER A 102 2.73 1.74 -12.27
CA SER A 102 2.55 0.56 -13.11
C SER A 102 3.91 -0.07 -13.39
N LEU A 103 4.12 -1.34 -12.99
CA LEU A 103 5.35 -2.05 -13.29
C LEU A 103 5.48 -2.30 -14.79
N LYS A 104 4.38 -2.61 -15.47
CA LYS A 104 4.32 -2.86 -16.91
C LYS A 104 4.64 -1.62 -17.74
N ALA A 105 4.04 -0.47 -17.42
CA ALA A 105 4.31 0.79 -18.11
C ALA A 105 5.62 1.45 -17.67
N GLY A 106 6.09 1.15 -16.45
CA GLY A 106 7.32 1.69 -15.91
C GLY A 106 7.22 3.14 -15.43
N CYS A 107 6.00 3.66 -15.24
CA CYS A 107 5.75 5.06 -14.85
C CYS A 107 4.63 5.19 -13.80
N TRP A 108 4.57 6.37 -13.19
CA TRP A 108 3.48 6.77 -12.30
C TRP A 108 2.24 7.17 -13.10
N GLY A 109 1.07 6.69 -12.68
CA GLY A 109 -0.22 7.12 -13.18
C GLY A 109 -0.63 8.50 -12.67
N THR A 110 -1.84 8.92 -13.06
CA THR A 110 -2.42 10.20 -12.64
C THR A 110 -2.71 10.23 -11.14
N SER A 111 -2.46 11.39 -10.53
CA SER A 111 -2.84 11.66 -9.14
C SER A 111 -4.34 11.50 -8.92
N SER A 112 -4.75 10.77 -7.88
CA SER A 112 -6.15 10.68 -7.46
C SER A 112 -6.28 11.01 -5.98
N PHE A 113 -7.26 11.84 -5.63
CA PHE A 113 -7.51 12.25 -4.25
C PHE A 113 -8.68 11.45 -3.68
N HIS A 114 -8.51 10.94 -2.47
CA HIS A 114 -9.50 10.11 -1.81
C HIS A 114 -9.65 10.48 -0.35
N GLU A 115 -10.88 10.50 0.14
CA GLU A 115 -11.17 10.58 1.56
C GLU A 115 -10.76 9.26 2.22
N THR A 116 -9.88 9.35 3.21
CA THR A 116 -9.35 8.20 3.94
C THR A 116 -9.35 8.52 5.43
N PRO A 117 -9.77 7.58 6.30
CA PRO A 117 -9.64 7.77 7.74
C PRO A 117 -8.17 7.68 8.18
N TYR A 118 -7.84 8.36 9.28
CA TYR A 118 -6.46 8.53 9.73
C TYR A 118 -5.88 7.19 10.26
N PHE A 119 -4.60 6.93 9.94
CA PHE A 119 -3.80 5.74 10.34
C PHE A 119 -4.16 4.39 9.71
N PRO A 120 -3.73 4.12 8.48
CA PRO A 120 -3.90 2.82 7.88
C PRO A 120 -2.80 1.81 8.30
N THR A 121 -3.15 0.72 8.98
CA THR A 121 -2.26 -0.45 9.20
C THR A 121 -2.49 -1.49 8.09
N PHE A 122 -1.42 -1.94 7.43
CA PHE A 122 -1.48 -2.75 6.20
C PHE A 122 -1.63 -4.26 6.42
N PHE A 123 -2.49 -4.90 5.61
CA PHE A 123 -2.42 -6.33 5.29
C PHE A 123 -3.06 -6.63 3.92
N ARG A 124 -2.65 -7.72 3.27
CA ARG A 124 -3.07 -8.08 1.91
C ARG A 124 -4.01 -9.28 1.89
N THR A 125 -5.00 -9.26 0.99
CA THR A 125 -5.62 -10.49 0.44
C THR A 125 -5.50 -10.47 -1.10
N SER A 126 -5.91 -11.54 -1.80
CA SER A 126 -5.42 -11.89 -3.16
C SER A 126 -5.43 -10.78 -4.22
N ASN A 127 -6.41 -9.87 -4.25
CA ASN A 127 -6.53 -8.82 -5.29
C ASN A 127 -6.66 -7.39 -4.74
N ASP A 128 -6.89 -7.23 -3.44
CA ASP A 128 -7.13 -5.93 -2.82
C ASP A 128 -6.02 -5.65 -1.81
N LEU A 129 -5.65 -4.38 -1.72
CA LEU A 129 -4.82 -3.87 -0.64
C LEU A 129 -5.73 -3.44 0.50
N TYR A 130 -5.49 -3.87 1.73
CA TYR A 130 -6.32 -3.49 2.86
C TYR A 130 -5.53 -2.65 3.84
N TRP A 131 -6.25 -1.71 4.44
CA TRP A 131 -5.77 -0.91 5.55
C TRP A 131 -6.84 -0.87 6.64
N ILE A 132 -6.45 -1.13 7.88
CA ILE A 132 -7.28 -0.78 9.04
C ILE A 132 -7.04 0.67 9.36
N THR A 133 -8.11 1.42 9.42
CA THR A 133 -8.11 2.78 9.93
C THR A 133 -8.80 2.82 11.29
N CYS A 134 -8.18 3.49 12.26
CA CYS A 134 -8.68 3.60 13.62
C CYS A 134 -8.88 5.08 13.97
N SER A 135 -10.11 5.47 14.26
CA SER A 135 -10.40 6.72 14.95
C SER A 135 -10.64 6.46 16.43
N SER A 136 -10.78 7.53 17.23
CA SER A 136 -11.15 7.43 18.65
C SER A 136 -12.53 6.81 18.88
N GLU A 137 -13.39 6.79 17.86
CA GLU A 137 -14.79 6.38 17.97
C GLU A 137 -15.13 5.13 17.15
N ASP A 138 -14.35 4.79 16.11
CA ASP A 138 -14.67 3.72 15.16
C ASP A 138 -13.41 3.09 14.56
N ALA A 139 -13.47 1.79 14.28
CA ALA A 139 -12.42 1.06 13.57
C ALA A 139 -12.99 0.55 12.25
N ARG A 140 -12.45 1.05 11.13
CA ARG A 140 -12.92 0.72 9.79
C ARG A 140 -11.85 -0.01 9.00
N LEU A 141 -12.25 -1.07 8.33
CA LEU A 141 -11.42 -1.73 7.35
C LEU A 141 -11.70 -1.10 5.98
N VAL A 142 -10.67 -0.52 5.37
CA VAL A 142 -10.75 0.08 4.03
C VAL A 142 -9.92 -0.79 3.09
N ALA A 143 -10.46 -1.11 1.93
CA ALA A 143 -9.74 -1.77 0.85
C ALA A 143 -9.52 -0.80 -0.31
N PHE A 144 -8.40 -0.94 -1.01
CA PHE A 144 -8.16 -0.32 -2.31
C PHE A 144 -8.17 -1.41 -3.35
N ASP A 145 -9.12 -1.27 -4.28
CA ASP A 145 -9.26 -2.13 -5.42
C ASP A 145 -8.22 -1.72 -6.48
N LEU A 146 -7.28 -2.60 -6.79
CA LEU A 146 -6.22 -2.35 -7.77
C LEU A 146 -6.74 -2.29 -9.21
N THR A 147 -7.88 -2.92 -9.49
CA THR A 147 -8.50 -2.94 -10.82
C THR A 147 -9.17 -1.61 -11.11
N CYS A 148 -9.99 -1.14 -10.17
CA CYS A 148 -10.74 0.11 -10.33
C CYS A 148 -10.01 1.34 -9.80
N GLU A 149 -8.91 1.16 -9.06
CA GLU A 149 -8.08 2.21 -8.46
C GLU A 149 -8.87 3.10 -7.49
N ARG A 150 -9.72 2.48 -6.67
CA ARG A 150 -10.62 3.18 -5.73
C ARG A 150 -10.62 2.53 -4.35
N TYR A 151 -10.79 3.36 -3.32
CA TYR A 151 -11.05 2.88 -1.96
C TYR A 151 -12.52 2.46 -1.80
N ARG A 152 -12.74 1.46 -0.97
CA ARG A 152 -14.05 0.94 -0.58
C ARG A 152 -14.04 0.54 0.89
N ASP A 153 -15.12 0.88 1.60
CA ASP A 153 -15.34 0.36 2.95
C ASP A 153 -15.59 -1.14 2.90
N VAL A 154 -14.89 -1.88 3.76
CA VAL A 154 -15.11 -3.30 3.97
C VAL A 154 -15.86 -3.44 5.28
N ARG A 155 -17.15 -3.79 5.19
CA ARG A 155 -17.90 -4.15 6.40
C ARG A 155 -17.27 -5.41 6.97
N CYS A 156 -16.83 -5.33 8.24
CA CYS A 156 -16.57 -6.54 9.00
C CYS A 156 -17.88 -7.32 9.04
N CYS A 157 -17.91 -8.54 8.49
CA CYS A 157 -19.10 -9.36 8.52
C CYS A 157 -19.51 -9.56 10.00
N SER A 158 -20.64 -8.98 10.40
CA SER A 158 -21.31 -9.36 11.64
C SER A 158 -21.89 -10.78 11.46
N ALA A 159 -21.02 -11.78 11.54
CA ALA A 159 -21.40 -13.18 11.48
C ALA A 159 -20.50 -14.03 12.38
N ILE A 160 -20.59 -13.75 13.69
CA ILE A 160 -20.57 -14.83 14.67
C ILE A 160 -21.79 -14.62 15.55
N ASN A 161 -22.97 -14.97 15.03
CA ASN A 161 -24.08 -15.34 15.91
C ASN A 161 -23.67 -16.65 16.58
N ALA A 162 -22.95 -16.53 17.68
CA ALA A 162 -22.83 -17.62 18.64
C ALA A 162 -24.23 -17.79 19.27
N GLY A 163 -24.92 -18.87 18.89
CA GLY A 163 -26.08 -19.35 19.63
C GLY A 163 -27.40 -19.41 18.87
N SER A 164 -27.47 -20.17 17.78
CA SER A 164 -28.69 -20.91 17.46
C SER A 164 -28.42 -22.40 17.68
N THR A 165 -28.58 -22.85 18.92
CA THR A 165 -28.71 -24.29 19.19
C THR A 165 -30.10 -24.70 18.76
N LEU A 166 -30.18 -25.40 17.63
CA LEU A 166 -31.28 -26.31 17.34
C LEU A 166 -31.02 -27.58 18.14
N LEU A 167 -31.85 -27.82 19.16
CA LEU A 167 -32.53 -29.07 19.49
C LEU A 167 -33.48 -28.81 20.67
#